data_AF-A0A955MZ73-F1
#
_entry.id   AF-A0A955MZ73-F1
#
_cell.length_a   1.000
_cell.length_b   1.000
_cell.length_c   1.000
_cell.angle_alpha   90.00
_cell.angle_beta   90.00
_cell.angle_gamma   90.00
#
_symmetry.space_group_name_H-M   'P 1'
#
loop_
_entity.id
_entity.type
_entity.pdbx_description
1 polymer ?
#
loop_
_entity_poly.entity_id
_entity_poly.type
_entity_poly.pdbx_seq_one_letter_code
_entity_poly.pdbx_strand_id
1 'polypeptide(L)'
;MTRVGVSESDAKITADALVTTETWGVHTHGTKLLPGYIRRLKGGGLRVDNPPKVSSEGPSWALVDGGSSIGQVTSTFAMRKAMEKAKETGIGYAGVFNSCHFGAAGYYAWLAANENLIGLSMANDWPTVAAPGSRKAVTGSNPLAFAIPGGKTDPIMLDISTGAVAGGKVYAAQKLGKPIPDNWIVGPDGLPTTDLTLFPDQAALQPMAGHKGYGLALLIEALSALLTGAAMTY
;
A
#
# COMPACT_ATOMS: atom_id res chain seq x y z
N MET A 1 -4.70 13.09 -15.64
CA MET A 1 -5.27 11.72 -15.72
C MET A 1 -6.38 11.63 -16.74
N THR A 2 -7.32 12.57 -16.79
CA THR A 2 -8.35 12.66 -17.83
C THR A 2 -7.81 12.60 -19.27
N ARG A 3 -6.69 13.29 -19.55
CA ARG A 3 -5.99 13.23 -20.85
C ARG A 3 -5.50 11.82 -21.26
N VAL A 4 -5.48 10.85 -20.36
CA VAL A 4 -5.10 9.46 -20.63
C VAL A 4 -6.27 8.49 -20.40
N GLY A 5 -7.51 8.98 -20.52
CA GLY A 5 -8.73 8.16 -20.57
C GLY A 5 -9.36 7.84 -19.22
N VAL A 6 -8.81 8.33 -18.10
CA VAL A 6 -9.42 8.15 -16.77
C VAL A 6 -10.65 9.05 -16.66
N SER A 7 -11.76 8.52 -16.11
CA SER A 7 -12.97 9.30 -15.83
C SER A 7 -12.68 10.50 -14.92
N GLU A 8 -13.50 11.55 -14.98
CA GLU A 8 -13.30 12.73 -14.13
C GLU A 8 -13.44 12.40 -12.63
N SER A 9 -14.39 11.54 -12.28
CA SER A 9 -14.60 11.06 -10.91
C SER A 9 -13.37 10.32 -10.38
N ASP A 10 -12.81 9.40 -11.16
CA ASP A 10 -11.66 8.60 -10.75
C ASP A 10 -10.37 9.42 -10.72
N ALA A 11 -10.25 10.36 -11.67
CA ALA A 11 -9.16 11.32 -11.68
C ALA A 11 -9.18 12.20 -10.42
N LYS A 12 -10.37 12.62 -9.97
CA LYS A 12 -10.54 13.37 -8.73
C LYS A 12 -10.17 12.55 -7.50
N ILE A 13 -10.68 11.32 -7.36
CA ILE A 13 -10.34 10.43 -6.23
C ILE A 13 -8.83 10.24 -6.12
N THR A 14 -8.17 10.00 -7.25
CA THR A 14 -6.72 9.80 -7.26
C THR A 14 -5.97 11.10 -6.96
N ALA A 15 -6.41 12.25 -7.48
CA ALA A 15 -5.82 13.54 -7.17
C ALA A 15 -5.95 13.86 -5.68
N ASP A 16 -7.13 13.66 -5.10
CA ASP A 16 -7.40 13.88 -3.68
C ASP A 16 -6.45 13.03 -2.82
N ALA A 17 -6.30 11.74 -3.12
CA ALA A 17 -5.38 10.86 -2.41
C ALA A 17 -3.93 11.34 -2.50
N LEU A 18 -3.43 11.62 -3.71
CA LEU A 18 -2.02 11.99 -3.93
C LEU A 18 -1.67 13.38 -3.37
N VAL A 19 -2.59 14.33 -3.46
CA VAL A 19 -2.39 15.69 -2.93
C VAL A 19 -2.49 15.67 -1.41
N THR A 20 -3.44 14.94 -0.83
CA THR A 20 -3.58 14.81 0.62
C THR A 20 -2.33 14.18 1.25
N THR A 21 -1.81 13.10 0.68
CA THR A 21 -0.59 12.48 1.21
C THR A 21 0.65 13.36 1.02
N GLU A 22 0.67 14.22 -0.01
CA GLU A 22 1.69 15.24 -0.19
C GLU A 22 1.65 16.29 0.95
N THR A 23 0.46 16.76 1.33
CA THR A 23 0.33 17.75 2.42
C THR A 23 0.68 17.18 3.79
N TRP A 24 0.58 15.86 3.97
CA TRP A 24 1.05 15.16 5.17
C TRP A 24 2.57 14.93 5.20
N GLY A 25 3.30 15.34 4.16
CA GLY A 25 4.75 15.08 4.04
C GLY A 25 5.10 13.65 3.61
N VAL A 26 4.12 12.85 3.16
CA VAL A 26 4.33 11.49 2.65
C VAL A 26 4.70 11.54 1.17
N HIS A 27 5.78 12.26 0.85
CA HIS A 27 6.23 12.51 -0.53
C HIS A 27 6.55 11.24 -1.34
N THR A 28 6.84 10.13 -0.67
CA THR A 28 7.06 8.83 -1.33
C THR A 28 5.80 8.29 -1.99
N HIS A 29 4.63 8.64 -1.47
CA HIS A 29 3.32 8.18 -1.95
C HIS A 29 2.36 9.34 -2.26
N GLY A 30 2.91 10.53 -2.52
CA GLY A 30 2.21 11.71 -3.02
C GLY A 30 2.31 11.86 -4.53
N THR A 31 2.33 13.11 -5.00
CA THR A 31 2.28 13.48 -6.42
C THR A 31 3.44 12.90 -7.26
N LYS A 32 4.57 12.56 -6.64
CA LYS A 32 5.70 11.84 -7.25
C LYS A 32 5.28 10.55 -7.97
N LEU A 33 4.22 9.87 -7.52
CA LEU A 33 3.75 8.62 -8.14
C LEU A 33 3.00 8.82 -9.46
N LEU A 34 2.46 10.02 -9.71
CA LEU A 34 1.60 10.29 -10.86
C LEU A 34 2.23 9.91 -12.22
N PRO A 35 3.51 10.22 -12.52
CA PRO A 35 4.13 9.78 -13.77
C PRO A 35 4.19 8.25 -13.91
N GLY A 36 4.36 7.52 -12.80
CA GLY A 36 4.35 6.06 -12.79
C GLY A 36 2.98 5.49 -13.16
N TYR A 37 1.92 6.04 -12.58
CA TYR A 37 0.55 5.66 -12.92
C TYR A 37 0.20 5.96 -14.39
N ILE A 38 0.60 7.13 -14.90
CA ILE A 38 0.40 7.49 -16.32
C ILE A 38 1.13 6.51 -17.24
N ARG A 39 2.37 6.10 -16.92
CA ARG A 39 3.10 5.10 -17.71
C ARG A 39 2.39 3.75 -17.70
N ARG A 40 1.90 3.30 -16.53
CA ARG A 40 1.17 2.03 -16.43
C ARG A 40 -0.15 2.04 -17.20
N LEU A 41 -0.90 3.14 -17.16
CA LEU A 41 -2.11 3.33 -17.98
C LEU A 41 -1.80 3.23 -19.48
N LYS A 42 -0.79 3.96 -19.95
CA LYS A 42 -0.36 3.92 -21.36
C LYS A 42 0.16 2.55 -21.80
N GLY A 43 0.78 1.81 -20.87
CA GLY A 43 1.30 0.46 -21.10
C GLY A 43 0.27 -0.66 -20.93
N GLY A 44 -1.01 -0.35 -20.67
CA GLY A 44 -2.06 -1.36 -20.46
C GLY A 44 -1.99 -2.12 -19.14
N GLY A 45 -1.10 -1.71 -18.23
CA GLY A 45 -0.97 -2.29 -16.88
C GLY A 45 -1.95 -1.71 -15.85
N LEU A 46 -2.81 -0.79 -16.27
CA LEU A 46 -3.96 -0.25 -15.56
C LEU A 46 -5.11 -0.06 -16.56
N ARG A 47 -6.34 -0.39 -16.16
CA ARG A 47 -7.56 -0.26 -16.98
C ARG A 47 -8.40 0.94 -16.55
N VAL A 48 -8.97 1.65 -17.52
CA VAL A 48 -9.82 2.83 -17.28
C VAL A 48 -11.32 2.54 -17.45
N ASP A 49 -11.64 1.41 -18.05
CA ASP A 49 -12.96 0.96 -18.48
C ASP A 49 -13.52 -0.17 -17.61
N ASN A 50 -12.82 -0.55 -16.54
CA ASN A 50 -13.19 -1.63 -15.65
C ASN A 50 -13.16 -1.15 -14.18
N PRO A 51 -14.17 -0.38 -13.74
CA PRO A 51 -14.21 0.18 -12.40
C PRO A 51 -14.36 -0.90 -11.31
N PRO A 52 -13.96 -0.61 -10.07
CA PRO A 52 -14.10 -1.54 -8.97
C PRO A 52 -15.58 -1.89 -8.70
N LYS A 53 -15.85 -3.16 -8.40
CA LYS A 53 -17.21 -3.66 -8.12
C LYS A 53 -17.19 -4.72 -7.03
N VAL A 54 -18.30 -4.83 -6.29
CA VAL A 54 -18.49 -5.93 -5.32
C VAL A 54 -18.71 -7.23 -6.10
N SER A 55 -17.85 -8.21 -5.85
CA SER A 55 -17.96 -9.56 -6.41
C SER A 55 -18.83 -10.47 -5.54
N SER A 56 -18.76 -10.31 -4.22
CA SER A 56 -19.58 -11.03 -3.24
C SER A 56 -19.54 -10.28 -1.92
N GLU A 57 -20.56 -10.45 -1.09
CA GLU A 57 -20.62 -9.81 0.22
C GLU A 57 -21.50 -10.56 1.21
N GLY A 58 -21.26 -10.33 2.50
CA GLY A 58 -22.12 -10.69 3.62
C GLY A 58 -22.41 -9.46 4.49
N PRO A 59 -23.02 -9.64 5.67
CA PRO A 59 -23.41 -8.52 6.53
C PRO A 59 -22.24 -7.61 6.92
N SER A 60 -21.10 -8.19 7.30
CA SER A 60 -19.93 -7.45 7.80
C SER A 60 -18.69 -7.56 6.91
N TRP A 61 -18.82 -8.12 5.70
CA TRP A 61 -17.70 -8.27 4.76
C TRP A 61 -18.11 -8.08 3.30
N ALA A 62 -17.17 -7.63 2.46
CA ALA A 62 -17.29 -7.61 1.00
C ALA A 62 -15.98 -8.06 0.35
N LEU A 63 -16.07 -8.68 -0.83
CA LEU A 63 -14.96 -8.86 -1.76
C LEU A 63 -15.18 -7.96 -2.97
N VAL A 64 -14.13 -7.21 -3.32
CA VAL A 64 -14.12 -6.23 -4.41
C VAL A 64 -13.16 -6.70 -5.50
N ASP A 65 -13.69 -6.85 -6.71
CA ASP A 65 -12.86 -6.95 -7.91
C ASP A 65 -12.41 -5.53 -8.28
N GLY A 66 -11.10 -5.26 -8.16
CA GLY A 66 -10.51 -3.97 -8.47
C GLY A 66 -10.42 -3.67 -9.96
N GLY A 67 -10.69 -4.66 -10.82
CA GLY A 67 -10.74 -4.50 -12.26
C GLY A 67 -9.41 -4.14 -12.92
N SER A 68 -8.29 -4.27 -12.22
CA SER A 68 -6.99 -3.71 -12.58
C SER A 68 -7.05 -2.19 -12.82
N SER A 69 -7.97 -1.51 -12.14
CA SER A 69 -8.09 -0.05 -12.19
C SER A 69 -7.08 0.65 -11.27
N ILE A 70 -7.13 1.98 -11.23
CA ILE A 70 -6.23 2.78 -10.41
C ILE A 70 -6.43 2.42 -8.93
N GLY A 71 -5.34 2.05 -8.23
CA GLY A 71 -5.40 1.56 -6.85
C GLY A 71 -6.12 2.50 -5.90
N GLN A 72 -5.95 3.82 -6.06
CA GLN A 72 -6.64 4.85 -5.27
C GLN A 72 -8.16 4.78 -5.39
N VAL A 73 -8.66 4.50 -6.60
CA VAL A 73 -10.09 4.37 -6.88
C VAL A 73 -10.62 3.12 -6.20
N THR A 74 -9.96 1.98 -6.43
CA THR A 74 -10.33 0.69 -5.85
C THR A 74 -10.31 0.71 -4.32
N SER A 75 -9.25 1.24 -3.72
CA SER A 75 -9.09 1.25 -2.26
C SER A 75 -10.02 2.25 -1.58
N THR A 76 -10.34 3.38 -2.22
CA THR A 76 -11.37 4.30 -1.75
C THR A 76 -12.75 3.63 -1.79
N PHE A 77 -13.07 2.93 -2.89
CA PHE A 77 -14.31 2.16 -3.01
C PHE A 77 -14.43 1.10 -1.92
N ALA A 78 -13.37 0.29 -1.72
CA ALA A 78 -13.34 -0.76 -0.72
C ALA A 78 -13.48 -0.21 0.71
N MET A 79 -12.74 0.85 1.05
CA MET A 79 -12.85 1.48 2.37
C MET A 79 -14.26 2.01 2.63
N ARG A 80 -14.88 2.68 1.65
CA ARG A 80 -16.28 3.12 1.76
C ARG A 80 -17.25 1.96 1.98
N LYS A 81 -17.03 0.83 1.31
CA LYS A 81 -17.84 -0.38 1.50
C LYS A 81 -17.66 -1.00 2.89
N ALA A 82 -16.43 -1.02 3.41
CA ALA A 82 -16.16 -1.44 4.78
C ALA A 82 -16.85 -0.52 5.80
N MET A 83 -16.80 0.80 5.60
CA MET A 83 -17.48 1.77 6.46
C MET A 83 -19.01 1.62 6.44
N GLU A 84 -19.60 1.43 5.26
CA GLU A 84 -21.04 1.15 5.09
C GLU A 84 -21.46 -0.03 5.98
N LYS A 85 -20.76 -1.16 5.86
CA LYS A 85 -21.04 -2.37 6.66
C LYS A 85 -20.76 -2.19 8.15
N ALA A 86 -19.72 -1.44 8.50
CA ALA A 86 -19.40 -1.14 9.89
C ALA A 86 -20.50 -0.31 10.57
N LYS A 87 -21.11 0.64 9.86
CA LYS A 87 -22.23 1.44 10.38
C LYS A 87 -23.48 0.59 10.63
N GLU A 88 -23.69 -0.47 9.85
CA GLU A 88 -24.83 -1.38 9.99
C GLU A 88 -24.61 -2.48 11.03
N THR A 89 -23.40 -3.02 11.13
CA THR A 89 -23.12 -4.26 11.88
C THR A 89 -22.07 -4.11 12.99
N GLY A 90 -21.50 -2.92 13.16
CA GLY A 90 -20.46 -2.61 14.15
C GLY A 90 -19.03 -2.86 13.66
N ILE A 91 -18.82 -3.69 12.63
CA ILE A 91 -17.52 -3.91 12.00
C ILE A 91 -17.70 -4.17 10.50
N GLY A 92 -16.72 -3.78 9.68
CA GLY A 92 -16.74 -4.03 8.25
C GLY A 92 -15.36 -4.38 7.72
N TYR A 93 -15.29 -5.38 6.85
CA TYR A 93 -14.09 -5.75 6.11
C TYR A 93 -14.37 -5.70 4.61
N ALA A 94 -13.48 -5.10 3.82
CA ALA A 94 -13.56 -5.13 2.37
C ALA A 94 -12.23 -5.62 1.80
N GLY A 95 -12.23 -6.88 1.36
CA GLY A 95 -11.10 -7.49 0.67
C GLY A 95 -11.07 -7.09 -0.79
N VAL A 96 -9.89 -6.87 -1.35
CA VAL A 96 -9.72 -6.46 -2.75
C VAL A 96 -8.84 -7.47 -3.48
N PHE A 97 -9.28 -7.92 -4.65
CA PHE A 97 -8.45 -8.69 -5.59
C PHE A 97 -8.39 -8.01 -6.95
N ASN A 98 -7.48 -8.45 -7.83
CA ASN A 98 -7.28 -7.87 -9.17
C ASN A 98 -7.09 -6.32 -9.11
N SER A 99 -6.17 -5.88 -8.25
CA SER A 99 -5.91 -4.45 -7.98
C SER A 99 -4.47 -4.07 -8.32
N CYS A 100 -4.09 -2.84 -8.00
CA CYS A 100 -2.78 -2.25 -8.23
C CYS A 100 -2.32 -1.41 -7.03
N HIS A 101 -1.05 -1.01 -7.03
CA HIS A 101 -0.45 -0.19 -5.98
C HIS A 101 -1.33 1.01 -5.58
N PHE A 102 -1.73 1.04 -4.31
CA PHE A 102 -2.74 1.97 -3.79
C PHE A 102 -2.19 3.28 -3.21
N GLY A 103 -0.89 3.57 -3.26
CA GLY A 103 -0.35 4.77 -2.61
C GLY A 103 -0.20 4.59 -1.08
N ALA A 104 -0.45 5.64 -0.29
CA ALA A 104 -0.27 5.58 1.16
C ALA A 104 -1.47 4.88 1.82
N ALA A 105 -1.20 3.83 2.61
CA ALA A 105 -2.25 3.05 3.28
C ALA A 105 -3.02 3.91 4.30
N GLY A 106 -2.32 4.85 4.95
CA GLY A 106 -2.88 5.78 5.94
C GLY A 106 -4.00 6.66 5.39
N TYR A 107 -4.00 6.96 4.08
CA TYR A 107 -5.08 7.73 3.46
C TYR A 107 -6.43 7.02 3.61
N TYR A 108 -6.48 5.70 3.38
CA TYR A 108 -7.72 4.93 3.47
C TYR A 108 -8.18 4.78 4.92
N ALA A 109 -7.25 4.50 5.84
CA ALA A 109 -7.60 4.46 7.25
C ALA A 109 -8.16 5.82 7.73
N TRP A 110 -7.57 6.92 7.27
CA TRP A 110 -8.03 8.28 7.56
C TRP A 110 -9.43 8.59 7.03
N LEU A 111 -9.83 8.05 5.87
CA LEU A 111 -11.20 8.18 5.38
C LEU A 111 -12.23 7.65 6.41
N ALA A 112 -11.91 6.55 7.09
CA ALA A 112 -12.75 6.01 8.16
C ALA A 112 -12.75 6.90 9.41
N ALA A 113 -11.58 7.40 9.81
CA ALA A 113 -11.49 8.30 10.97
C ALA A 113 -12.31 9.59 10.79
N ASN A 114 -12.37 10.14 9.57
CA ASN A 114 -13.21 11.30 9.24
C ASN A 114 -14.71 11.03 9.34
N GLU A 115 -15.11 9.76 9.26
CA GLU A 115 -16.48 9.30 9.41
C GLU A 115 -16.75 8.79 10.84
N ASN A 116 -15.88 9.16 11.80
CA ASN A 116 -15.93 8.76 13.20
C ASN A 116 -15.87 7.22 13.40
N LEU A 117 -15.12 6.52 12.55
CA LEU A 117 -14.86 5.09 12.61
C LEU A 117 -13.36 4.83 12.79
N ILE A 118 -12.99 3.72 13.45
CA ILE A 118 -11.60 3.25 13.45
C ILE A 118 -11.32 2.60 12.08
N GLY A 119 -10.28 3.07 11.39
CA GLY A 119 -9.87 2.55 10.09
C GLY A 119 -8.61 1.71 10.18
N LEU A 120 -8.58 0.59 9.47
CA LEU A 120 -7.37 -0.19 9.19
C LEU A 120 -7.21 -0.34 7.68
N SER A 121 -5.99 -0.23 7.17
CA SER A 121 -5.67 -0.47 5.77
C SER A 121 -4.35 -1.22 5.65
N MET A 122 -4.31 -2.20 4.75
CA MET A 122 -3.12 -2.98 4.46
C MET A 122 -3.17 -3.50 3.02
N ALA A 123 -2.02 -3.82 2.47
CA ALA A 123 -1.88 -4.45 1.16
C ALA A 123 -0.61 -5.30 1.13
N ASN A 124 -0.54 -6.25 0.21
CA ASN A 124 0.70 -6.91 -0.16
C ASN A 124 1.30 -6.26 -1.41
N ASP A 125 2.56 -6.57 -1.68
CA ASP A 125 3.33 -6.01 -2.78
C ASP A 125 4.32 -7.06 -3.32
N TRP A 126 4.92 -6.82 -4.48
CA TRP A 126 5.98 -7.69 -5.03
C TRP A 126 7.15 -7.92 -4.05
N PRO A 127 7.89 -9.05 -4.18
CA PRO A 127 8.95 -9.40 -3.23
C PRO A 127 10.04 -8.33 -3.17
N THR A 128 10.17 -7.69 -2.01
CA THR A 128 11.18 -6.64 -1.78
C THR A 128 11.86 -6.74 -0.41
N VAL A 129 11.26 -7.46 0.55
CA VAL A 129 11.73 -7.60 1.92
C VAL A 129 12.16 -9.05 2.19
N ALA A 130 13.35 -9.22 2.77
CA ALA A 130 13.87 -10.53 3.15
C ALA A 130 13.23 -11.06 4.44
N ALA A 131 13.08 -12.38 4.53
CA ALA A 131 12.84 -13.02 5.82
C ALA A 131 14.09 -12.88 6.72
N PRO A 132 13.96 -12.87 8.05
CA PRO A 132 15.11 -12.88 8.96
C PRO A 132 16.06 -14.05 8.64
N GLY A 133 17.33 -13.74 8.38
CA GLY A 133 18.35 -14.73 7.99
C GLY A 133 18.31 -15.16 6.51
N SER A 134 17.40 -14.61 5.71
CA SER A 134 17.38 -14.78 4.24
C SER A 134 18.23 -13.71 3.55
N ARG A 135 18.79 -14.07 2.39
CA ARG A 135 19.44 -13.15 1.45
C ARG A 135 18.56 -12.76 0.25
N LYS A 136 17.39 -13.39 0.11
CA LYS A 136 16.43 -13.13 -0.96
C LYS A 136 15.19 -12.45 -0.40
N ALA A 137 14.58 -11.58 -1.20
CA ALA A 137 13.26 -11.06 -0.93
C ALA A 137 12.22 -12.20 -0.93
N VAL A 138 11.33 -12.18 0.06
CA VAL A 138 10.29 -13.19 0.28
C VAL A 138 8.92 -12.54 0.40
N THR A 139 8.84 -11.40 1.09
CA THR A 139 7.59 -10.63 1.26
C THR A 139 7.69 -9.28 0.55
N GLY A 140 6.55 -8.65 0.33
CA GLY A 140 6.51 -7.26 -0.05
C GLY A 140 6.83 -6.35 1.12
N SER A 141 6.78 -5.04 0.85
CA SER A 141 6.85 -3.99 1.88
C SER A 141 5.62 -3.96 2.79
N ASN A 142 4.59 -4.73 2.41
CA ASN A 142 3.33 -5.05 3.09
C ASN A 142 2.97 -4.02 4.17
N PRO A 143 2.42 -2.85 3.79
CA PRO A 143 2.15 -1.79 4.75
C PRO A 143 0.99 -2.13 5.67
N LEU A 144 1.08 -1.63 6.91
CA LEU A 144 -0.01 -1.61 7.88
C LEU A 144 -0.26 -0.17 8.28
N ALA A 145 -1.50 0.27 8.10
CA ALA A 145 -1.95 1.58 8.56
C ALA A 145 -3.22 1.48 9.41
N PHE A 146 -3.33 2.39 10.37
CA PHE A 146 -4.56 2.62 11.10
C PHE A 146 -4.80 4.11 11.35
N ALA A 147 -6.06 4.45 11.58
CA ALA A 147 -6.48 5.77 12.03
C ALA A 147 -7.61 5.65 13.04
N ILE A 148 -7.53 6.41 14.13
CA ILE A 148 -8.50 6.43 15.22
C ILE A 148 -9.06 7.85 15.33
N PRO A 149 -10.39 8.06 15.35
CA PRO A 149 -10.99 9.37 15.51
C PRO A 149 -10.51 10.09 16.79
N GLY A 150 -10.07 11.35 16.65
CA GLY A 150 -9.61 12.18 17.77
C GLY A 150 -10.74 12.93 18.51
N GLY A 151 -11.99 12.77 18.08
CA GLY A 151 -13.12 13.55 18.58
C GLY A 151 -12.98 15.04 18.24
N LYS A 152 -12.44 15.83 19.17
CA LYS A 152 -12.21 17.29 18.98
C LYS A 152 -10.80 17.62 18.46
N THR A 153 -9.92 16.65 18.39
CA THR A 153 -8.54 16.80 17.88
C THR A 153 -8.35 16.01 16.59
N ASP A 154 -7.19 16.18 15.97
CA ASP A 154 -6.79 15.38 14.82
C ASP A 154 -6.79 13.87 15.15
N PRO A 155 -7.05 13.00 14.15
CA PRO A 155 -6.98 11.55 14.33
C PRO A 155 -5.59 11.07 14.75
N ILE A 156 -5.55 10.01 15.57
CA ILE A 156 -4.31 9.28 15.82
C ILE A 156 -4.07 8.36 14.63
N MET A 157 -2.90 8.47 13.98
CA MET A 157 -2.60 7.72 12.76
C MET A 157 -1.24 7.04 12.82
N LEU A 158 -1.16 5.87 12.18
CA LEU A 158 0.08 5.17 11.86
C LEU A 158 0.00 4.68 10.41
N ASP A 159 1.07 4.84 9.65
CA ASP A 159 1.26 4.22 8.33
C ASP A 159 2.73 3.77 8.22
N ILE A 160 2.94 2.45 8.25
CA ILE A 160 4.28 1.85 8.27
C ILE A 160 4.42 0.76 7.22
N SER A 161 5.62 0.65 6.66
CA SER A 161 6.06 -0.54 5.94
C SER A 161 6.59 -1.58 6.92
N THR A 162 6.44 -2.86 6.58
CA THR A 162 7.06 -3.96 7.32
C THR A 162 8.54 -4.16 6.97
N GLY A 163 9.06 -3.46 5.97
CA GLY A 163 10.51 -3.30 5.73
C GLY A 163 11.13 -2.27 6.67
N ALA A 164 12.42 -2.40 6.95
CA ALA A 164 13.21 -1.48 7.79
C ALA A 164 13.18 -0.05 7.23
N VAL A 165 13.00 0.08 5.92
CA VAL A 165 12.79 1.34 5.23
C VAL A 165 11.88 1.12 4.01
N ALA A 166 11.13 2.14 3.59
CA ALA A 166 10.46 2.13 2.30
C ALA A 166 11.50 2.12 1.15
N GLY A 167 11.37 1.22 0.17
CA GLY A 167 12.31 1.13 -0.97
C GLY A 167 12.48 2.44 -1.74
N GLY A 168 11.44 3.28 -1.78
CA GLY A 168 11.51 4.64 -2.33
C GLY A 168 12.58 5.55 -1.70
N LYS A 169 12.93 5.33 -0.42
CA LYS A 169 14.00 6.05 0.29
C LYS A 169 15.39 5.52 -0.10
N VAL A 170 15.52 4.22 -0.39
CA VAL A 170 16.76 3.63 -0.92
C VAL A 170 17.08 4.23 -2.30
N TYR A 171 16.09 4.26 -3.20
CA TYR A 171 16.24 4.93 -4.51
C TYR A 171 16.56 6.42 -4.38
N ALA A 172 15.98 7.11 -3.39
CA ALA A 172 16.28 8.51 -3.15
C ALA A 172 17.73 8.70 -2.67
N ALA A 173 18.19 7.87 -1.74
CA ALA A 173 19.58 7.88 -1.28
C ALA A 173 20.56 7.61 -2.43
N GLN A 174 20.26 6.63 -3.28
CA GLN A 174 21.07 6.28 -4.46
C GLN A 174 21.19 7.47 -5.42
N LYS A 175 20.07 8.14 -5.75
CA LYS A 175 20.07 9.32 -6.63
C LYS A 175 20.80 10.52 -6.04
N LEU A 176 20.77 10.68 -4.72
CA LEU A 176 21.41 11.80 -4.02
C LEU A 176 22.86 11.49 -3.60
N GLY A 177 23.36 10.28 -3.86
CA GLY A 177 24.67 9.83 -3.38
C GLY A 177 24.80 9.88 -1.84
N LYS A 178 23.68 9.71 -1.12
CA LYS A 178 23.68 9.75 0.35
C LYS A 178 23.90 8.35 0.93
N PRO A 179 24.72 8.20 1.99
CA PRO A 179 24.87 6.91 2.65
C PRO A 179 23.55 6.48 3.29
N ILE A 180 23.41 5.17 3.47
CA ILE A 180 22.32 4.54 4.23
C ILE A 180 22.88 3.79 5.44
N PRO A 181 22.08 3.62 6.50
CA PRO A 181 22.39 2.66 7.56
C PRO A 181 22.53 1.23 7.01
N ASP A 182 23.36 0.42 7.66
CA ASP A 182 23.58 -1.00 7.32
C ASP A 182 22.35 -1.88 7.56
N ASN A 183 21.44 -1.45 8.44
CA ASN A 183 20.20 -2.17 8.75
C ASN A 183 19.06 -1.99 7.72
N TRP A 184 19.30 -1.32 6.59
CA TRP A 184 18.28 -1.11 5.55
C TRP A 184 18.19 -2.25 4.56
N ILE A 185 19.32 -2.75 4.08
CA ILE A 185 19.39 -3.76 3.02
C ILE A 185 20.32 -4.92 3.38
N VAL A 186 20.06 -6.07 2.77
CA VAL A 186 20.89 -7.28 2.85
C VAL A 186 21.43 -7.61 1.46
N GLY A 187 22.73 -7.89 1.37
CA GLY A 187 23.42 -8.20 0.13
C GLY A 187 23.28 -9.67 -0.32
N PRO A 188 23.90 -10.04 -1.46
CA PRO A 188 23.83 -11.39 -2.02
C PRO A 188 24.54 -12.46 -1.17
N ASP A 189 25.43 -12.03 -0.27
CA ASP A 189 26.09 -12.85 0.75
C ASP A 189 25.21 -13.09 1.99
N GLY A 190 24.08 -12.40 2.11
CA GLY A 190 23.19 -12.47 3.27
C GLY A 190 23.62 -11.58 4.44
N LEU A 191 24.59 -10.68 4.23
CA LEU A 191 25.06 -9.75 5.25
C LEU A 191 24.46 -8.34 5.05
N PRO A 192 24.29 -7.55 6.13
CA PRO A 192 23.96 -6.14 6.05
C PRO A 192 24.94 -5.38 5.15
N THR A 193 24.44 -4.50 4.27
CA THR A 193 25.29 -3.70 3.38
C THR A 193 24.75 -2.28 3.24
N THR A 194 25.65 -1.35 2.90
CA THR A 194 25.31 0.04 2.57
C THR A 194 25.51 0.35 1.08
N ASP A 195 25.90 -0.66 0.29
CA ASP A 195 26.07 -0.51 -1.15
C ASP A 195 24.72 -0.43 -1.88
N LEU A 196 24.35 0.80 -2.19
CA LEU A 196 23.12 1.15 -2.88
C LEU A 196 23.06 0.65 -4.34
N THR A 197 24.19 0.27 -4.94
CA THR A 197 24.21 -0.23 -6.32
C THR A 197 23.61 -1.63 -6.45
N LEU A 198 23.52 -2.37 -5.34
CA LEU A 198 22.97 -3.72 -5.30
C LEU A 198 21.44 -3.74 -5.29
N PHE A 199 20.77 -2.67 -4.86
CA PHE A 199 19.31 -2.64 -4.76
C PHE A 199 18.66 -2.12 -6.05
N PRO A 200 17.58 -2.75 -6.55
CA PRO A 200 16.85 -3.91 -5.99
C PRO A 200 17.31 -5.28 -6.52
N ASP A 201 18.22 -5.33 -7.48
CA ASP A 201 18.45 -6.54 -8.29
C ASP A 201 19.24 -7.64 -7.56
N GLN A 202 20.12 -7.27 -6.64
CA GLN A 202 21.02 -8.16 -5.89
C GLN A 202 20.90 -8.00 -4.37
N ALA A 203 20.07 -7.08 -3.90
CA ALA A 203 19.83 -6.80 -2.49
C ALA A 203 18.35 -6.71 -2.18
N ALA A 204 17.98 -7.12 -0.98
CA ALA A 204 16.61 -7.01 -0.46
C ALA A 204 16.57 -6.06 0.74
N LEU A 205 15.39 -5.50 1.02
CA LEU A 205 15.17 -4.75 2.26
C LEU A 205 15.20 -5.71 3.45
N GLN A 206 15.77 -5.27 4.58
CA GLN A 206 15.62 -6.00 5.84
C GLN A 206 14.21 -5.77 6.43
N PRO A 207 13.66 -6.71 7.21
CA PRO A 207 12.37 -6.50 7.87
C PRO A 207 12.51 -5.57 9.09
N MET A 208 11.51 -4.71 9.32
CA MET A 208 11.51 -3.85 10.51
C MET A 208 11.53 -4.70 11.78
N ALA A 209 12.36 -4.34 12.76
CA ALA A 209 12.48 -5.07 14.02
C ALA A 209 12.67 -6.61 13.83
N GLY A 210 13.31 -7.04 12.75
CA GLY A 210 13.61 -8.44 12.47
C GLY A 210 12.34 -9.31 12.33
N HIS A 211 12.27 -10.38 13.12
CA HIS A 211 11.16 -11.34 13.08
C HIS A 211 9.78 -10.71 13.35
N LYS A 212 9.71 -9.58 14.04
CA LYS A 212 8.45 -8.90 14.33
C LYS A 212 7.82 -8.28 13.08
N GLY A 213 8.60 -7.52 12.31
CA GLY A 213 8.14 -6.95 11.05
C GLY A 213 7.81 -8.03 10.02
N TYR A 214 8.63 -9.09 9.99
CA TYR A 214 8.33 -10.24 9.13
C TYR A 214 7.02 -10.93 9.52
N GLY A 215 6.75 -11.16 10.81
CA GLY A 215 5.48 -11.72 11.26
C GLY A 215 4.28 -10.86 10.89
N LEU A 216 4.41 -9.53 10.97
CA LEU A 216 3.37 -8.60 10.50
C LEU A 216 3.19 -8.66 8.98
N ALA A 217 4.28 -8.79 8.21
CA ALA A 217 4.22 -8.92 6.76
C ALA A 217 3.43 -10.17 6.33
N LEU A 218 3.62 -11.29 7.04
CA LEU A 218 2.88 -12.53 6.80
C LEU A 218 1.38 -12.41 7.14
N LEU A 219 1.05 -11.73 8.25
CA LEU A 219 -0.35 -11.48 8.60
C LEU A 219 -1.02 -10.62 7.51
N ILE A 220 -0.34 -9.58 7.05
CA ILE A 220 -0.85 -8.70 5.99
C ILE A 220 -1.03 -9.49 4.70
N GLU A 221 -0.07 -10.33 4.32
CA GLU A 221 -0.19 -11.22 3.15
C GLU A 221 -1.43 -12.11 3.26
N ALA A 222 -1.65 -12.71 4.44
CA ALA A 222 -2.80 -13.57 4.66
C ALA A 222 -4.12 -12.80 4.55
N LEU A 223 -4.19 -11.59 5.07
CA LEU A 223 -5.40 -10.78 5.08
C LEU A 223 -5.67 -10.03 3.77
N SER A 224 -4.64 -9.67 2.99
CA SER A 224 -4.79 -8.92 1.75
C SER A 224 -4.80 -9.81 0.50
N ALA A 225 -4.19 -11.01 0.56
CA ALA A 225 -4.11 -11.93 -0.57
C ALA A 225 -4.82 -13.26 -0.32
N LEU A 226 -4.43 -14.03 0.69
CA LEU A 226 -5.00 -15.37 0.90
C LEU A 226 -6.50 -15.32 1.19
N LEU A 227 -6.92 -14.42 2.08
CA LEU A 227 -8.32 -14.28 2.46
C LEU A 227 -9.19 -13.72 1.32
N THR A 228 -8.60 -12.90 0.44
CA THR A 228 -9.33 -12.21 -0.64
C THR A 228 -9.33 -12.97 -1.95
N GLY A 229 -8.46 -13.98 -2.09
CA GLY A 229 -8.17 -14.65 -3.36
C GLY A 229 -7.33 -13.79 -4.32
N ALA A 230 -6.68 -12.73 -3.85
CA ALA A 230 -5.76 -11.94 -4.65
C ALA A 230 -4.42 -12.65 -4.85
N ALA A 231 -3.61 -12.13 -5.78
CA ALA A 231 -2.27 -12.64 -6.02
C ALA A 231 -1.41 -12.49 -4.77
N MET A 232 -0.69 -13.56 -4.40
CA MET A 232 0.33 -13.53 -3.37
C MET A 232 1.60 -12.87 -3.91
N THR A 233 2.46 -12.46 -2.99
CA THR A 233 3.79 -11.91 -3.28
C THR A 233 4.68 -12.91 -4.04
N TYR A 234 4.51 -14.22 -3.83
CA TYR A 234 5.38 -15.29 -4.32
C TYR A 234 4.68 -16.30 -5.23
#